data_AF-A0A9D7HZU9-F1
#
_entry.id   AF-A0A9D7HZU9-F1
#
_cell.length_a   1.000
_cell.length_b   1.000
_cell.length_c   1.000
_cell.angle_alpha   90.00
_cell.angle_beta   90.00
_cell.angle_gamma   90.00
#
_symmetry.space_group_name_H-M   'P 1'
#
loop_
_entity.id
_entity.type
_entity.pdbx_description
1 polymer ?
#
loop_
_entity_poly.entity_id
_entity_poly.type
_entity_poly.pdbx_seq_one_letter_code
_entity_poly.pdbx_strand_id
1 'polypeptide(L)'
;MKKITIITILSLVLFSCGGKKKTDGIALANEVCECKQKLHGLSSSAPETKKLRLECSKIQGENWGKIIRDKEQEDAFNKRVNECTVEMIRNMSN
;
A
#
# COMPACT_ATOMS: atom_id res chain seq x y z
N MET A 1 -54.92 -22.00 -30.05
CA MET A 1 -54.66 -21.81 -28.60
C MET A 1 -53.31 -21.12 -28.46
N LYS A 2 -53.30 -19.89 -27.93
CA LYS A 2 -52.17 -18.94 -28.01
C LYS A 2 -51.18 -19.15 -26.85
N LYS A 3 -49.90 -18.96 -27.17
CA LYS A 3 -48.70 -19.28 -26.39
C LYS A 3 -48.68 -18.54 -25.04
N ILE A 4 -48.39 -19.26 -23.96
CA ILE A 4 -48.18 -18.71 -22.62
C ILE A 4 -46.75 -18.16 -22.57
N THR A 5 -46.63 -16.84 -22.59
CA THR A 5 -45.35 -16.13 -22.39
C THR A 5 -45.13 -15.96 -20.90
N ILE A 6 -44.24 -16.77 -20.32
CA ILE A 6 -43.79 -16.62 -18.92
C ILE A 6 -42.85 -15.42 -18.87
N ILE A 7 -43.27 -14.38 -18.14
CA ILE A 7 -42.47 -13.17 -17.89
C ILE A 7 -41.43 -13.52 -16.82
N THR A 8 -40.17 -13.58 -17.23
CA THR A 8 -39.01 -13.76 -16.38
C THR A 8 -38.83 -12.50 -15.52
N ILE A 9 -39.09 -12.62 -14.21
CA ILE A 9 -38.80 -11.57 -13.23
C ILE A 9 -37.28 -11.52 -13.09
N LEU A 10 -36.67 -10.53 -13.75
CA LEU A 10 -35.26 -10.20 -13.63
C LEU A 10 -35.04 -9.56 -12.25
N SER A 11 -34.71 -10.39 -11.26
CA SER A 11 -34.26 -9.94 -9.94
C SER A 11 -32.98 -9.13 -10.11
N LEU A 12 -33.08 -7.80 -10.10
CA LEU A 12 -31.94 -6.92 -9.89
C LEU A 12 -31.39 -7.19 -8.49
N VAL A 13 -30.39 -8.08 -8.43
CA VAL A 13 -29.49 -8.19 -7.30
C VAL A 13 -28.66 -6.91 -7.32
N LEU A 14 -29.14 -5.89 -6.60
CA LEU A 14 -28.32 -4.76 -6.20
C LEU A 14 -27.22 -5.32 -5.29
N PHE A 15 -26.10 -5.70 -5.90
CA PHE A 15 -24.84 -5.85 -5.17
C PHE A 15 -24.55 -4.49 -4.54
N SER A 16 -24.89 -4.39 -3.25
CA SER A 16 -24.44 -3.36 -2.35
C SER A 16 -22.92 -3.30 -2.44
N CYS A 17 -22.42 -2.38 -3.28
CA CYS A 17 -21.03 -1.95 -3.31
C CYS A 17 -20.78 -1.08 -2.07
N GLY A 18 -21.00 -1.65 -0.88
CA GLY A 18 -20.64 -1.08 0.42
C GLY A 18 -19.16 -1.29 0.70
N GLY A 19 -18.32 -1.15 -0.33
CA GLY A 19 -16.89 -1.35 -0.24
C GLY A 19 -16.30 -0.25 0.62
N LYS A 20 -15.99 -0.55 1.89
CA LYS A 20 -14.96 0.20 2.62
C LYS A 20 -13.78 0.31 1.66
N LYS A 21 -13.36 1.54 1.36
CA LYS A 21 -12.22 1.84 0.48
C LYS A 21 -11.09 0.90 0.92
N LYS A 22 -10.78 -0.12 0.11
CA LYS A 22 -9.80 -1.15 0.50
C LYS A 22 -8.48 -0.41 0.68
N THR A 23 -7.84 -0.58 1.83
CA THR A 23 -6.54 0.05 2.10
C THR A 23 -5.55 -0.39 1.03
N ASP A 24 -4.89 0.55 0.37
CA ASP A 24 -3.94 0.28 -0.72
C ASP A 24 -2.51 0.15 -0.18
N GLY A 25 -2.01 -1.09 -0.17
CA GLY A 25 -0.66 -1.42 0.28
C GLY A 25 0.45 -0.77 -0.55
N ILE A 26 0.24 -0.50 -1.84
CA ILE A 26 1.24 0.19 -2.69
C ILE A 26 1.34 1.65 -2.28
N ALA A 27 0.20 2.33 -2.11
CA ALA A 27 0.18 3.72 -1.67
C ALA A 27 0.86 3.89 -0.31
N LEU A 28 0.55 2.99 0.63
CA LEU A 28 1.18 2.98 1.96
C LEU A 28 2.69 2.69 1.92
N ALA A 29 3.14 1.84 0.99
CA ALA A 29 4.57 1.58 0.79
C ALA A 29 5.30 2.78 0.17
N ASN A 30 4.64 3.56 -0.69
CA ASN A 30 5.21 4.79 -1.25
C ASN A 30 5.47 5.83 -0.15
N GLU A 31 4.58 5.99 0.83
CA GLU A 31 4.82 6.87 1.99
C GLU A 31 6.09 6.46 2.77
N VAL A 32 6.31 5.16 2.96
CA VAL A 32 7.55 4.64 3.59
C VAL A 32 8.76 4.94 2.72
N CYS A 33 8.64 4.76 1.40
CA CYS A 33 9.71 5.03 0.45
C CYS A 33 10.12 6.51 0.47
N GLU A 34 9.14 7.42 0.39
CA GLU A 34 9.36 8.87 0.45
C GLU A 34 10.05 9.28 1.75
N CYS A 35 9.66 8.68 2.89
CA CYS A 35 10.35 8.92 4.15
C CYS A 35 11.81 8.46 4.08
N LYS A 36 12.06 7.23 3.61
CA LYS A 36 13.41 6.67 3.52
C LYS A 36 14.30 7.45 2.55
N GLN A 37 13.74 7.99 1.47
CA GLN A 37 14.47 8.85 0.54
C GLN A 37 14.98 10.14 1.19
N LYS A 38 14.29 10.68 2.20
CA LYS A 38 14.80 11.84 2.96
C LYS A 38 16.08 11.53 3.74
N LEU A 39 16.39 10.26 3.99
CA LEU A 39 17.67 9.86 4.58
C LEU A 39 18.83 9.92 3.57
N HIS A 40 18.54 9.96 2.26
CA HIS A 40 19.58 10.12 1.25
C HIS A 40 20.18 11.52 1.32
N GLY A 41 21.51 11.58 1.17
CA GLY A 41 22.26 12.82 1.27
C GLY A 41 22.54 13.26 2.71
N LEU A 42 21.94 12.63 3.72
CA LEU A 42 22.30 12.87 5.12
C LEU A 42 23.46 11.96 5.54
N SER A 43 24.43 12.53 6.25
CA SER A 43 25.49 11.74 6.87
C SER A 43 24.90 10.79 7.91
N SER A 44 25.46 9.58 8.00
CA SER A 44 25.08 8.60 9.03
C SER A 44 25.30 9.11 10.45
N SER A 45 26.21 10.08 10.63
CA SER A 45 26.53 10.74 11.89
C SER A 45 25.70 12.00 12.18
N ALA A 46 24.88 12.46 11.23
CA ALA A 46 24.08 13.66 11.44
C ALA A 46 22.99 13.40 12.50
N PRO A 47 22.81 14.26 13.50
CA PRO A 47 21.83 14.07 14.58
C PRO A 47 20.40 13.83 14.07
N GLU A 48 20.03 14.50 12.99
CA GLU A 48 18.74 14.40 12.30
C GLU A 48 18.52 13.03 11.65
N THR A 49 19.58 12.35 11.22
CA THR A 49 19.50 11.03 10.58
C THR A 49 18.91 9.99 11.53
N LYS A 50 19.28 10.02 12.82
CA LYS A 50 18.70 9.11 13.82
C LYS A 50 17.21 9.38 14.02
N LYS A 51 16.82 10.65 14.13
CA LYS A 51 15.42 11.05 14.30
C LYS A 51 14.57 10.61 13.10
N LEU A 52 15.06 10.88 11.88
CA LEU A 52 14.34 10.56 10.66
C LEU A 52 14.24 9.04 10.43
N ARG A 53 15.26 8.25 10.78
CA ARG A 53 15.15 6.78 10.75
C ARG A 53 14.02 6.27 11.64
N LEU A 54 13.93 6.79 12.87
CA LEU A 54 12.86 6.42 13.79
C LEU A 54 11.48 6.81 13.26
N GLU A 55 11.38 7.99 12.66
CA GLU A 55 10.15 8.46 12.00
C GLU A 55 9.72 7.52 10.86
N CYS A 56 10.64 7.14 9.98
CA CYS A 56 10.32 6.22 8.88
C CYS A 56 9.96 4.82 9.38
N SER A 57 10.62 4.32 10.43
CA SER A 57 10.25 3.06 11.08
C SER A 57 8.84 3.12 11.68
N LYS A 58 8.47 4.25 12.28
CA LYS A 58 7.13 4.46 12.82
C LYS A 58 6.07 4.44 11.71
N ILE A 59 6.27 5.21 10.64
CA ILE A 59 5.36 5.23 9.47
C ILE A 59 5.20 3.83 8.89
N GLN A 60 6.31 3.09 8.74
CA GLN A 60 6.28 1.72 8.25
C GLN A 60 5.43 0.80 9.14
N GLY A 61 5.57 0.89 10.46
CA GLY A 61 4.78 0.10 11.40
C GLY A 61 3.30 0.48 11.41
N GLU A 62 2.98 1.76 11.39
CA GLU A 62 1.59 2.26 11.33
C GLU A 62 0.91 1.84 10.04
N ASN A 63 1.61 1.95 8.91
CA ASN A 63 1.10 1.55 7.61
C ASN A 63 0.93 0.04 7.49
N TRP A 64 1.88 -0.75 7.99
CA TRP A 64 1.75 -2.20 8.09
C TRP A 64 0.51 -2.60 8.92
N GLY A 65 0.28 -1.93 10.05
CA GLY A 65 -0.89 -2.19 10.90
C GLY A 65 -2.24 -1.97 10.20
N LYS A 66 -2.31 -1.14 9.15
CA LYS A 66 -3.54 -0.88 8.37
C LYS A 66 -3.88 -2.00 7.39
N ILE A 67 -2.89 -2.80 7.01
CA ILE A 67 -3.02 -3.87 6.00
C ILE A 67 -2.77 -5.27 6.55
N ILE A 68 -2.31 -5.38 7.80
CA ILE A 68 -2.05 -6.67 8.44
C ILE A 68 -3.32 -7.52 8.45
N ARG A 69 -3.18 -8.76 7.97
CA ARG A 69 -4.21 -9.77 7.67
C ARG A 69 -4.91 -9.62 6.32
N ASP A 70 -4.54 -8.65 5.48
CA ASP A 70 -4.91 -8.60 4.06
C ASP A 70 -3.72 -9.02 3.20
N LYS A 71 -3.60 -10.33 2.93
CA LYS A 71 -2.42 -10.93 2.29
C LYS A 71 -2.04 -10.27 0.96
N GLU A 72 -3.04 -9.88 0.16
CA GLU A 72 -2.84 -9.20 -1.12
C GLU A 72 -2.18 -7.84 -0.90
N GLN A 73 -2.65 -7.06 0.07
CA GLN A 73 -2.12 -5.74 0.37
C GLN A 73 -0.77 -5.82 1.10
N GLU A 74 -0.58 -6.82 1.97
CA GLU A 74 0.72 -7.14 2.57
C GLU A 74 1.78 -7.42 1.52
N ASP A 75 1.47 -8.27 0.53
CA ASP A 75 2.40 -8.63 -0.53
C ASP A 75 2.70 -7.42 -1.43
N ALA A 76 1.69 -6.64 -1.78
CA ALA A 76 1.85 -5.41 -2.54
C ALA A 76 2.75 -4.39 -1.80
N PHE A 77 2.52 -4.20 -0.50
CA PHE A 77 3.32 -3.33 0.35
C PHE A 77 4.77 -3.80 0.44
N ASN A 78 5.00 -5.08 0.77
CA ASN A 78 6.34 -5.63 0.92
C ASN A 78 7.14 -5.59 -0.38
N LYS A 79 6.50 -5.95 -1.51
CA LYS A 79 7.10 -5.86 -2.84
C LYS A 79 7.57 -4.44 -3.14
N ARG A 80 6.71 -3.44 -2.93
CA ARG A 80 7.06 -2.05 -3.22
C ARG A 80 8.13 -1.48 -2.28
N VAL A 81 8.11 -1.83 -0.99
CA VAL A 81 9.19 -1.44 -0.04
C VAL A 81 10.54 -2.03 -0.47
N ASN A 82 10.55 -3.29 -0.94
CA ASN A 82 11.76 -3.94 -1.45
C ASN A 82 12.27 -3.27 -2.72
N GLU A 83 11.39 -3.00 -3.69
CA GLU A 83 11.73 -2.27 -4.94
C GLU A 83 12.33 -0.90 -4.62
N CYS A 84 11.71 -0.13 -3.72
CA CYS A 84 12.23 1.16 -3.27
C CYS A 84 13.64 1.04 -2.67
N THR A 85 13.89 0.01 -1.85
CA THR A 85 15.21 -0.21 -1.24
C THR A 85 16.26 -0.51 -2.30
N VAL A 86 15.93 -1.31 -3.31
CA VAL A 86 16.81 -1.61 -4.45
C VAL A 86 17.08 -0.36 -5.29
N GLU A 87 16.06 0.46 -5.57
CA GLU A 87 16.18 1.75 -6.27
C GLU A 87 17.13 2.70 -5.53
N MET A 88 16.96 2.81 -4.21
CA MET A 88 17.81 3.62 -3.34
C MET A 88 19.28 3.19 -3.41
N ILE A 89 19.55 1.88 -3.28
CA ILE A 89 20.92 1.34 -3.35
C ILE A 89 21.56 1.59 -4.72
N ARG A 90 20.81 1.38 -5.82
CA ARG A 90 21.30 1.68 -7.17
C ARG A 90 21.67 3.15 -7.33
N ASN A 91 20.84 4.06 -6.83
CA ASN A 91 21.09 5.50 -6.91
C ASN A 91 22.27 5.96 -6.04
N MET A 92 22.71 5.16 -5.06
CA MET A 92 23.93 5.43 -4.29
C MET A 92 25.21 4.88 -4.95
N SER A 93 25.07 4.00 -5.94
CA SER A 93 26.20 3.30 -6.59
C SER A 93 26.63 3.95 -7.91
N ASN A 94 25.90 4.95 -8.38
CA ASN A 94 26.17 5.75 -9.59
C ASN A 94 26.60 7.16 -9.21
#